data_AF-A0A645F8U9-F1
#
_entry.id   AF-A0A645F8U9-F1
#
_cell.length_a   1.000
_cell.length_b   1.000
_cell.length_c   1.000
_cell.angle_alpha   90.00
_cell.angle_beta   90.00
_cell.angle_gamma   90.00
#
_symmetry.space_group_name_H-M   'P 1'
#
loop_
_entity.id
_entity.type
_entity.pdbx_description
1 polymer ?
#
loop_
_entity_poly.entity_id
_entity_poly.type
_entity_poly.pdbx_seq_one_letter_code
_entity_poly.pdbx_strand_id
1 'polypeptide(L)'
;MVIDPGTAEDAPRGSAPGTVTATCVVAPTTATATQVLQTATTVRADSAGMICGVAGYPANGCGDPVADINVPATDPGVVAELTAPAGNVAKGTPVWAWIVVGGIVVVLAGAGIVVARKRRTA
;
A
#
# COMPACT_ATOMS: atom_id res chain seq x y z
N MET A 1 0.60 7.64 -3.60
CA MET A 1 1.03 7.04 -4.87
C MET A 1 -0.13 7.14 -5.82
N VAL A 2 0.07 7.84 -6.92
CA VAL A 2 -0.90 7.92 -8.02
C VAL A 2 -0.28 7.18 -9.19
N ILE A 3 -1.03 6.28 -9.80
CA ILE A 3 -0.64 5.58 -11.02
C ILE A 3 -1.64 5.99 -12.07
N ASP A 4 -1.16 6.78 -13.04
CA ASP A 4 -1.88 7.17 -14.23
C ASP A 4 -1.30 6.39 -15.42
N PRO A 5 -2.03 5.43 -15.99
CA PRO A 5 -1.56 4.65 -17.13
C PRO A 5 -1.49 5.45 -18.45
N GLY A 6 -1.93 6.70 -18.46
CA GLY A 6 -2.04 7.54 -19.65
C GLY A 6 -3.36 7.31 -20.39
N THR A 7 -3.48 7.95 -21.54
CA THR A 7 -4.70 7.92 -22.35
C THR A 7 -4.59 6.91 -23.50
N ALA A 8 -5.70 6.68 -24.22
CA ALA A 8 -5.73 5.73 -25.32
C ALA A 8 -4.83 6.15 -26.50
N GLU A 9 -4.56 7.45 -26.63
CA GLU A 9 -3.71 8.04 -27.68
C GLU A 9 -2.22 7.69 -27.50
N ASP A 10 -1.79 7.48 -26.25
CA ASP A 10 -0.42 7.07 -25.89
C ASP A 10 -0.27 5.55 -25.79
N ALA A 11 -1.35 4.80 -26.03
CA ALA A 11 -1.35 3.36 -25.84
C ALA A 11 -0.64 2.62 -26.98
N PRO A 12 0.13 1.56 -26.68
CA PRO A 12 0.59 0.63 -27.70
C PRO A 12 -0.60 0.08 -28.51
N ARG A 13 -0.40 -0.08 -29.82
CA ARG A 13 -1.47 -0.52 -30.74
C ARG A 13 -2.16 -1.80 -30.24
N GLY A 14 -3.49 -1.77 -30.19
CA GLY A 14 -4.30 -2.90 -29.76
C GLY A 14 -4.34 -3.14 -28.24
N SER A 15 -3.77 -2.23 -27.45
CA SER A 15 -3.90 -2.21 -25.99
C SER A 15 -4.69 -1.00 -25.52
N ALA A 16 -5.27 -1.08 -24.33
CA ALA A 16 -5.95 0.01 -23.67
C ALA A 16 -5.30 0.24 -22.30
N PRO A 17 -5.01 1.49 -21.91
CA PRO A 17 -4.54 1.79 -20.56
C PRO A 17 -5.60 1.43 -19.52
N GLY A 18 -5.14 1.11 -18.31
CA GLY A 18 -6.03 0.94 -17.16
C GLY A 18 -6.60 2.26 -16.64
N THR A 19 -7.42 2.18 -15.60
CA THR A 19 -7.92 3.38 -14.89
C THR A 19 -6.84 3.98 -13.99
N VAL A 20 -6.89 5.30 -13.77
CA VAL A 20 -6.04 5.96 -12.77
C VAL A 20 -6.36 5.44 -11.37
N THR A 21 -5.33 5.19 -10.58
CA THR A 21 -5.48 4.70 -9.20
C THR A 21 -4.71 5.59 -8.23
N ALA A 22 -5.20 5.70 -7.00
CA ALA A 22 -4.52 6.42 -5.94
C ALA A 22 -4.55 5.65 -4.62
N THR A 23 -3.38 5.47 -4.00
CA THR A 23 -3.25 4.84 -2.67
C THR A 23 -2.16 5.54 -1.85
N CYS A 24 -2.34 5.57 -0.53
CA CYS A 24 -1.27 5.97 0.39
C CYS A 24 -0.31 4.79 0.59
N VAL A 25 0.99 5.03 0.41
CA VAL A 25 2.02 4.00 0.63
C VAL A 25 2.78 4.32 1.91
N VAL A 26 2.83 3.36 2.82
CA VAL A 26 3.68 3.43 4.01
C VAL A 26 4.98 2.69 3.72
N ALA A 27 6.09 3.42 3.69
CA ALA A 27 7.41 2.88 3.42
C ALA A 27 8.46 3.44 4.41
N PRO A 28 9.57 2.70 4.65
CA PRO A 28 10.71 3.24 5.38
C PRO A 28 11.26 4.52 4.75
N THR A 29 11.81 5.41 5.56
CA THR A 29 12.45 6.66 5.05
C THR A 29 13.69 6.41 4.19
N THR A 30 14.27 5.21 4.30
CA THR A 30 15.40 4.76 3.48
C THR A 30 14.96 4.06 2.19
N ALA A 31 13.65 3.90 1.95
CA ALA A 31 13.15 3.20 0.78
C ALA A 31 13.45 3.98 -0.51
N THR A 32 13.89 3.26 -1.53
CA THR A 32 14.04 3.84 -2.87
C THR A 32 12.67 4.04 -3.53
N ALA A 33 12.58 4.94 -4.52
CA ALA A 33 11.33 5.17 -5.25
C ALA A 33 10.73 3.87 -5.83
N THR A 34 11.57 2.97 -6.34
CA THR A 34 11.14 1.67 -6.86
C THR A 34 10.54 0.78 -5.77
N GLN A 35 11.12 0.76 -4.56
CA GLN A 35 10.57 -0.01 -3.44
C GLN A 35 9.21 0.54 -2.98
N VAL A 36 9.06 1.87 -2.98
CA VAL A 36 7.77 2.52 -2.68
C VAL A 36 6.73 2.15 -3.74
N LEU A 37 7.09 2.18 -5.03
CA LEU A 37 6.18 1.78 -6.11
C LEU A 37 5.79 0.29 -6.03
N GLN A 38 6.76 -0.59 -5.78
CA GLN A 38 6.54 -2.03 -5.62
C GLN A 38 5.67 -2.38 -4.40
N THR A 39 5.59 -1.48 -3.41
CA THR A 39 4.66 -1.64 -2.28
C THR A 39 3.21 -1.39 -2.70
N ALA A 40 2.99 -0.51 -3.69
CA ALA A 40 1.66 -0.18 -4.18
C ALA A 40 1.15 -1.16 -5.23
N THR A 41 2.03 -1.68 -6.10
CA THR A 41 1.62 -2.48 -7.26
C THR A 41 2.75 -3.37 -7.79
N THR A 42 2.43 -4.21 -8.77
CA THR A 42 3.42 -5.00 -9.49
C THR A 42 4.19 -4.14 -10.50
N VAL A 43 5.49 -4.37 -10.60
CA VAL A 43 6.40 -3.65 -11.51
C VAL A 43 7.16 -4.66 -12.34
N ARG A 44 7.14 -4.48 -13.67
CA ARG A 44 7.98 -5.21 -14.61
C ARG A 44 9.17 -4.33 -14.97
N ALA A 45 10.38 -4.84 -14.76
CA ALA A 45 11.61 -4.19 -15.18
C ALA A 45 12.40 -5.08 -16.14
N ASP A 46 13.21 -4.46 -17.00
CA ASP A 46 14.18 -5.18 -17.83
C ASP A 46 15.45 -5.55 -17.04
N SER A 47 16.40 -6.20 -17.72
CA SER A 47 17.68 -6.59 -17.13
C SER A 47 18.59 -5.41 -16.75
N ALA A 48 18.36 -4.23 -17.31
CA ALA A 48 19.08 -3.00 -16.99
C ALA A 48 18.43 -2.23 -15.81
N GLY A 49 17.26 -2.68 -15.34
CA GLY A 49 16.51 -2.06 -14.25
C GLY A 49 15.55 -0.95 -14.70
N MET A 50 15.30 -0.80 -16.00
CA MET A 50 14.30 0.12 -16.53
C MET A 50 12.91 -0.41 -16.24
N ILE A 51 12.01 0.44 -15.73
CA ILE A 51 10.61 0.05 -15.50
C ILE A 51 9.87 0.04 -16.83
N CYS A 52 9.46 -1.14 -17.26
CA CYS A 52 8.77 -1.36 -18.54
C CYS A 52 7.25 -1.46 -18.40
N GLY A 53 6.75 -1.72 -17.19
CA GLY A 53 5.32 -1.79 -16.93
C GLY A 53 4.98 -1.72 -15.46
N VAL A 54 3.81 -1.15 -15.16
CA VAL A 54 3.27 -0.88 -13.82
C VAL A 54 1.84 -1.41 -13.79
N ALA A 55 1.48 -2.17 -12.75
CA ALA A 55 0.17 -2.80 -12.63
C ALA A 55 -0.22 -3.68 -13.84
N GLY A 56 0.77 -4.27 -14.51
CA GLY A 56 0.56 -5.08 -15.72
C GLY A 56 0.44 -4.30 -17.03
N TYR A 57 0.57 -2.97 -17.02
CA TYR A 57 0.50 -2.12 -18.21
C TYR A 57 1.78 -1.29 -18.45
N PRO A 58 2.28 -1.19 -19.70
CA PRO A 58 1.91 -2.04 -20.82
C PRO A 58 2.33 -3.49 -20.58
N ALA A 59 1.53 -4.43 -21.09
CA ALA A 59 1.75 -5.86 -20.86
C ALA A 59 3.08 -6.34 -21.48
N ASN A 60 3.49 -5.72 -22.60
CA ASN A 60 4.69 -6.04 -23.36
C ASN A 60 5.40 -4.74 -23.78
N GLY A 61 6.60 -4.89 -24.34
CA GLY A 61 7.44 -3.75 -24.74
C GLY A 61 8.19 -3.10 -23.59
N CYS A 62 9.13 -2.21 -23.90
CA CYS A 62 9.86 -1.41 -22.91
C CYS A 62 10.38 -0.12 -23.55
N GLY A 63 9.49 0.87 -23.73
CA GLY A 63 9.82 2.14 -24.37
C GLY A 63 9.73 2.13 -25.90
N ASP A 64 8.87 1.28 -26.45
CA ASP A 64 8.61 1.25 -27.90
C ASP A 64 7.95 2.57 -28.34
N PRO A 65 8.28 3.10 -29.54
CA PRO A 65 7.68 4.32 -30.04
C PRO A 65 6.20 4.09 -30.39
N VAL A 66 5.34 5.01 -29.95
CA VAL A 66 3.94 5.06 -30.36
C VAL A 66 3.86 5.87 -31.65
N ALA A 67 3.49 5.21 -32.75
CA ALA A 67 3.27 5.87 -34.04
C ALA A 67 1.85 6.47 -34.09
N ASP A 68 1.70 7.58 -34.81
CA ASP A 68 0.41 8.21 -35.12
C ASP A 68 -0.37 8.73 -33.90
N ILE A 69 0.31 9.43 -32.98
CA ILE A 69 -0.34 10.08 -31.83
C ILE A 69 -1.17 11.26 -32.31
N ASN A 70 -2.48 11.21 -32.07
CA ASN A 70 -3.40 12.34 -32.28
C ASN A 70 -3.93 12.81 -30.92
N VAL A 71 -3.23 13.77 -30.32
CA VAL A 71 -3.61 14.31 -29.00
C VAL A 71 -4.86 15.18 -29.14
N PRO A 72 -5.95 14.91 -28.41
CA PRO A 72 -7.12 15.77 -28.42
C PRO A 72 -6.78 17.17 -27.87
N ALA A 73 -7.43 18.20 -28.41
CA ALA A 73 -7.23 19.59 -27.97
C ALA A 73 -7.65 19.84 -26.50
N THR A 74 -8.40 18.91 -25.93
CA THR A 74 -8.86 18.93 -24.54
C THR A 74 -8.61 17.58 -23.91
N ASP A 75 -7.92 17.59 -22.78
CA ASP A 75 -7.73 16.40 -21.95
C ASP A 75 -8.75 16.45 -20.79
N PRO A 76 -9.71 15.51 -20.73
CA PRO A 76 -10.64 15.45 -19.61
C PRO A 76 -9.88 15.12 -18.32
N GLY A 77 -10.01 15.98 -17.30
CA GLY A 77 -9.38 15.72 -16.01
C GLY A 77 -9.82 14.38 -15.41
N VAL A 78 -8.87 13.60 -14.91
CA VAL A 78 -9.14 12.33 -14.26
C VAL A 78 -9.22 12.49 -12.74
N VAL A 79 -10.23 11.87 -12.13
CA VAL A 79 -10.38 11.82 -10.67
C VAL A 79 -10.03 10.41 -10.20
N ALA A 80 -9.00 10.31 -9.37
CA ALA A 80 -8.60 9.05 -8.75
C ALA A 80 -9.24 8.94 -7.36
N GLU A 81 -9.96 7.85 -7.11
CA GLU A 81 -10.44 7.53 -5.77
C GLU A 81 -9.29 6.97 -4.92
N LEU A 82 -9.21 7.42 -3.66
CA LEU A 82 -8.23 6.94 -2.71
C LEU A 82 -8.64 5.56 -2.20
N THR A 83 -7.83 4.55 -2.50
CA THR A 83 -8.03 3.19 -1.97
C THR A 83 -7.39 3.04 -0.58
N ALA A 84 -7.60 1.88 0.05
CA ALA A 84 -6.94 1.53 1.30
C ALA A 84 -5.40 1.67 1.19
N PRO A 85 -4.73 2.12 2.27
CA PRO A 85 -3.28 2.29 2.28
C PRO A 85 -2.55 0.95 2.09
N ALA A 86 -1.47 0.98 1.32
CA ALA A 86 -0.59 -0.16 1.08
C ALA A 86 0.66 -0.11 1.98
N GLY A 87 1.22 -1.29 2.25
CA GLY A 87 2.42 -1.47 3.07
C GLY A 87 2.12 -1.77 4.54
N ASN A 88 3.13 -1.58 5.38
CA ASN A 88 3.04 -1.87 6.81
C ASN A 88 2.30 -0.76 7.54
N VAL A 89 0.98 -0.81 7.50
CA VAL A 89 0.10 0.10 8.23
C VAL A 89 -0.02 -0.38 9.67
N ALA A 90 0.22 0.51 10.64
CA ALA A 90 0.00 0.19 12.05
C ALA A 90 -1.49 -0.12 12.26
N LYS A 91 -1.80 -1.39 12.53
CA LYS A 91 -3.15 -1.78 12.98
C LYS A 91 -3.25 -1.35 14.43
N GLY A 92 -4.18 -0.43 14.73
CA GLY A 92 -4.42 0.03 16.09
C GLY A 92 -4.63 -1.14 17.05
N THR A 93 -4.18 -1.00 18.29
CA THR A 93 -4.31 -2.05 19.30
C THR A 93 -5.80 -2.34 19.52
N PRO A 94 -6.27 -3.58 19.29
CA PRO A 94 -7.68 -3.86 19.39
C PRO A 94 -8.15 -3.74 20.84
N VAL A 95 -9.36 -3.22 21.06
CA VAL A 95 -9.89 -2.89 22.40
C VAL A 95 -9.84 -4.08 23.36
N TRP A 96 -10.04 -5.31 22.87
CA TRP A 96 -9.97 -6.52 23.69
C TRP A 96 -8.58 -6.74 24.31
N ALA A 97 -7.50 -6.26 23.68
CA ALA A 97 -6.16 -6.36 24.24
C ALA A 97 -6.07 -5.62 25.58
N TRP A 98 -6.73 -4.47 25.70
CA TRP A 98 -6.83 -3.73 26.96
C TRP A 98 -7.69 -4.46 28.00
N ILE A 99 -8.74 -5.16 27.56
CA ILE A 99 -9.58 -5.98 28.45
C ILE A 99 -8.75 -7.14 29.04
N VAL A 100 -7.95 -7.82 28.22
CA VAL A 100 -7.09 -8.93 28.67
C VAL A 100 -6.03 -8.43 29.65
N VAL A 101 -5.34 -7.33 29.30
CA VAL A 101 -4.34 -6.71 30.19
C VAL A 101 -4.97 -6.31 31.52
N GLY A 102 -6.14 -5.65 31.50
CA GLY A 102 -6.87 -5.29 32.71
C GLY A 102 -7.25 -6.50 33.56
N GLY A 103 -7.74 -7.57 32.94
CA GLY A 103 -8.10 -8.81 33.62
C GLY A 103 -6.91 -9.46 34.33
N ILE A 104 -5.75 -9.54 33.67
CA ILE A 104 -4.52 -10.09 34.27
C ILE A 104 -4.09 -9.26 35.49
N VAL A 105 -4.13 -7.92 35.38
CA VAL A 105 -3.76 -7.03 36.49
C VAL A 105 -4.67 -7.25 37.70
N VAL A 106 -5.99 -7.39 37.49
CA VAL A 106 -6.96 -7.66 38.57
C VAL A 106 -6.70 -9.01 39.24
N VAL A 107 -6.43 -10.07 38.47
CA VAL A 107 -6.14 -11.40 39.00
C VAL A 107 -4.85 -11.39 39.83
N LEU A 108 -3.78 -10.77 39.34
CA LEU A 108 -2.51 -10.68 40.05
C LEU A 108 -2.64 -9.85 41.33
N ALA A 109 -3.36 -8.72 41.30
CA ALA A 109 -3.63 -7.93 42.49
C ALA A 109 -4.46 -8.72 43.52
N GLY A 110 -5.50 -9.42 43.08
CA GLY A 110 -6.33 -10.28 43.92
C GLY A 110 -5.51 -11.39 44.60
N ALA A 111 -4.69 -12.11 43.83
CA ALA A 111 -3.80 -13.15 44.34
C ALA A 111 -2.79 -12.57 45.35
N GLY A 112 -2.19 -11.41 45.06
CA GLY A 112 -1.28 -10.73 45.97
C GLY A 112 -1.93 -10.38 47.31
N ILE A 113 -3.17 -9.88 47.29
CA ILE A 113 -3.94 -9.58 48.52
C ILE A 113 -4.20 -10.85 49.33
N VAL A 114 -4.60 -11.95 48.68
CA VAL A 114 -4.86 -13.23 49.34
C VAL A 114 -3.59 -13.79 49.99
N VAL A 115 -2.46 -13.78 49.27
CA VAL A 115 -1.17 -14.24 49.79
C VAL A 115 -0.72 -13.37 50.98
N ALA A 116 -0.86 -12.04 50.88
CA ALA A 116 -0.49 -11.13 51.96
C ALA A 116 -1.37 -11.31 53.20
N ARG A 117 -2.67 -11.62 53.05
CA ARG A 117 -3.56 -11.97 54.17
C ARG A 117 -3.16 -13.27 54.83
N LYS A 118 -2.90 -14.32 54.04
CA LYS A 118 -2.51 -15.64 54.56
C LYS A 118 -1.22 -15.60 55.39
N ARG A 119 -0.26 -14.75 55.01
CA ARG A 119 0.99 -14.53 55.76
C ARG A 119 0.85 -13.72 57.06
N ARG A 120 -0.25 -12.98 57.27
CA ARG A 120 -0.49 -12.23 58.52
C ARG A 120 -1.24 -13.05 59.57
N THR A 121 -1.89 -14.12 59.17
CA THR A 121 -2.66 -15.03 60.03
C THR A 121 -1.89 -16.29 60.42
N ALA A 122 -0.66 -16.46 59.93
CA ALA A 122 0.30 -17.48 60.32
C ALA A 122 1.41 -16.80 61.13
#